data_AF-A0A916I552-F1
#
_entry.id   AF-A0A916I552-F1
#
_cell.length_a   1.000
_cell.length_b   1.000
_cell.length_c   1.000
_cell.angle_alpha   90.00
_cell.angle_beta   90.00
_cell.angle_gamma   90.00
#
_symmetry.space_group_name_H-M   'P 1'
#
loop_
_entity.id
_entity.type
_entity.pdbx_description
1 polymer ?
#
loop_
_entity_poly.entity_id
_entity_poly.type
_entity_poly.pdbx_seq_one_letter_code
_entity_poly.pdbx_strand_id
1 'polypeptide(L)'
;MGKGVSSVKSLGRAFLIVGGLGAWLCVILLLNFTAPNPTGRRYSSRPVDLTASIAQKGRLGEDILSDDLRLPNNNDQGQCICGNSTPVDPRCNVCFVQIAISGSERSRRPDFVSDTLIADAKNVEALTMPRSSGDHTELRDYATAALKSNRSLWVYVRVNTAVDPIFYALTQSTGGNVVHYFVVPGWHDPVDDGAKRGLVVSLGLMGIGVLLSRTSGKQRAVIRSRPARTPPHPVEKALNSLDALEQHRQKSTDRAWEIIDRESARHDPPEA
;
A
#
# COMPACT_ATOMS: atom_id res chain seq x y z
N MET A 1 39.53 4.75 -28.49
CA MET A 1 39.31 4.96 -27.04
C MET A 1 37.85 5.28 -26.67
N GLY A 2 36.84 4.65 -27.29
CA GLY A 2 35.41 5.02 -27.08
C GLY A 2 34.60 4.16 -26.10
N LYS A 3 35.10 2.99 -25.70
CA LYS A 3 34.32 2.01 -24.90
C LYS A 3 34.13 2.42 -23.43
N GLY A 4 35.08 3.15 -22.83
CA GLY A 4 35.02 3.53 -21.40
C GLY A 4 33.90 4.51 -21.04
N VAL A 5 33.63 5.51 -21.89
CA VAL A 5 32.65 6.58 -21.58
C VAL A 5 31.20 6.09 -21.68
N SER A 6 30.93 5.10 -22.54
CA SER A 6 29.60 4.48 -22.63
C SER A 6 29.27 3.68 -21.37
N SER A 7 30.28 3.01 -20.79
CA SER A 7 30.12 2.17 -19.61
C SER A 7 29.74 2.98 -18.36
N VAL A 8 30.37 4.14 -18.15
CA VAL A 8 30.12 4.99 -16.96
C VAL A 8 28.69 5.57 -16.96
N LYS A 9 28.16 5.94 -18.13
CA LYS A 9 26.77 6.43 -18.25
C LYS A 9 25.74 5.35 -18.01
N SER A 10 26.00 4.15 -18.53
CA SER A 10 25.14 2.98 -18.28
C SER A 10 25.10 2.66 -16.79
N LEU A 11 26.24 2.71 -16.12
CA LEU A 11 26.36 2.47 -14.68
C LEU A 11 25.62 3.54 -13.85
N GLY A 12 25.78 4.83 -14.17
CA GLY A 12 25.05 5.92 -13.50
C GLY A 12 23.53 5.80 -13.63
N ARG A 13 23.02 5.39 -14.80
CA ARG A 13 21.60 5.11 -15.01
C ARG A 13 21.11 3.92 -14.20
N ALA A 14 21.88 2.85 -14.12
CA ALA A 14 21.55 1.69 -13.30
C ALA A 14 21.39 2.09 -11.82
N PHE A 15 22.31 2.88 -11.28
CA PHE A 15 22.21 3.39 -9.90
C PHE A 15 20.96 4.25 -9.65
N LEU A 16 20.60 5.11 -10.61
CA LEU A 16 19.38 5.92 -10.50
C LEU A 16 18.11 5.06 -10.52
N ILE A 17 18.03 4.06 -11.40
CA ILE A 17 16.87 3.16 -11.51
C ILE A 17 16.72 2.31 -10.25
N VAL A 18 17.81 1.63 -9.85
CA VAL A 18 17.80 0.76 -8.67
C VAL A 18 17.52 1.57 -7.40
N GLY A 19 18.18 2.73 -7.24
CA GLY A 19 17.93 3.63 -6.12
C GLY A 19 16.49 4.18 -6.12
N GLY A 20 15.95 4.54 -7.29
CA GLY A 20 14.56 5.00 -7.41
C GLY A 20 13.53 3.94 -7.02
N LEU A 21 13.70 2.71 -7.51
CA LEU A 21 12.83 1.57 -7.16
C LEU A 21 12.93 1.23 -5.67
N GLY A 22 14.14 1.22 -5.11
CA GLY A 22 14.37 0.99 -3.69
C GLY A 22 13.71 2.06 -2.81
N ALA A 23 13.85 3.34 -3.17
CA ALA A 23 13.22 4.44 -2.46
C ALA A 23 11.69 4.34 -2.52
N TRP A 24 11.13 4.05 -3.69
CA TRP A 24 9.69 3.87 -3.86
C TRP A 24 9.14 2.73 -2.99
N LEU A 25 9.80 1.57 -2.97
CA LEU A 25 9.42 0.46 -2.11
C LEU A 25 9.52 0.82 -0.62
N CYS A 26 10.58 1.52 -0.19
CA CYS A 26 10.72 1.96 1.19
C CYS A 26 9.61 2.93 1.60
N VAL A 27 9.23 3.86 0.72
CA VAL A 27 8.08 4.74 0.96
C VAL A 27 6.81 3.93 1.14
N ILE A 28 6.53 2.95 0.28
CA ILE A 28 5.36 2.06 0.43
C ILE A 28 5.39 1.31 1.76
N LEU A 29 6.54 0.81 2.18
CA LEU A 29 6.66 0.09 3.46
C LEU A 29 6.46 0.99 4.67
N LEU A 30 6.85 2.27 4.58
CA LEU A 30 6.59 3.31 5.59
C LEU A 30 5.12 3.75 5.61
N LEU A 31 4.40 3.55 4.51
CA LEU A 31 2.96 3.76 4.49
C LEU A 31 2.28 2.58 5.21
N ASN A 32 1.78 2.84 6.42
CA ASN A 32 1.05 1.89 7.27
C ASN A 32 -0.34 1.49 6.70
N PHE A 33 -0.55 1.47 5.38
CA PHE A 33 -1.86 1.22 4.72
C PHE A 33 -1.84 0.05 3.73
N THR A 34 -0.87 -0.86 3.86
CA THR A 34 -0.64 -1.95 2.90
C THR A 34 -0.85 -3.34 3.50
N ALA A 35 -1.49 -3.44 4.65
CA ALA A 35 -1.65 -4.73 5.32
C ALA A 35 -2.88 -5.50 4.78
N PRO A 36 -2.76 -6.82 4.57
CA PRO A 36 -3.85 -7.66 4.06
C PRO A 36 -4.82 -8.02 5.18
N ASN A 37 -5.46 -7.02 5.78
CA ASN A 37 -6.52 -7.19 6.77
C ASN A 37 -7.58 -6.08 6.61
N PRO A 38 -8.78 -6.23 7.18
CA PRO A 38 -9.88 -5.29 7.01
C PRO A 38 -9.59 -3.83 7.36
N THR A 39 -8.68 -3.55 8.30
CA THR A 39 -8.30 -2.16 8.64
C THR A 39 -7.44 -1.52 7.54
N GLY A 40 -6.84 -2.33 6.67
CA GLY A 40 -5.79 -1.93 5.72
C GLY A 40 -4.46 -1.56 6.39
N ARG A 41 -4.38 -1.54 7.73
CA ARG A 41 -3.23 -1.04 8.49
C ARG A 41 -2.38 -2.16 9.06
N ARG A 42 -1.06 -1.96 9.12
CA ARG A 42 -0.14 -2.91 9.78
C ARG A 42 -0.32 -2.84 11.30
N TYR A 43 -0.50 -1.63 11.81
CA TYR A 43 -0.68 -1.36 13.23
C TYR A 43 -1.83 -0.38 13.52
N SER A 44 -2.33 -0.47 14.74
CA SER A 44 -3.36 0.41 15.28
C SER A 44 -3.00 1.89 15.17
N SER A 45 -4.01 2.76 15.05
CA SER A 45 -3.81 4.21 14.99
C SER A 45 -3.23 4.81 16.26
N ARG A 46 -3.43 4.15 17.40
CA ARG A 46 -2.98 4.60 18.73
C ARG A 46 -2.42 3.40 19.53
N PRO A 47 -1.48 3.64 20.46
CA PRO A 47 -1.02 2.60 21.36
C PRO A 47 -2.10 2.26 22.40
N VAL A 48 -2.15 1.01 22.85
CA VAL A 48 -2.99 0.59 23.97
C VAL A 48 -2.32 0.92 25.31
N ASP A 49 -3.11 1.36 26.28
CA ASP A 49 -2.62 1.59 27.64
C ASP A 49 -2.50 0.26 28.41
N LEU A 50 -1.27 -0.09 28.77
CA LEU A 50 -0.97 -1.30 29.54
C LEU A 50 -1.15 -1.13 31.05
N THR A 51 -1.34 0.09 31.55
CA THR A 51 -1.51 0.39 32.98
C THR A 51 -2.97 0.37 33.43
N ALA A 52 -3.90 0.43 32.48
CA ALA A 52 -5.34 0.36 32.74
C ALA A 52 -5.79 -0.99 33.35
N SER A 53 -6.97 -1.00 33.98
CA SER A 53 -7.59 -2.24 34.47
C SER A 53 -7.94 -3.18 33.30
N ILE A 54 -8.12 -4.49 33.57
CA ILE A 54 -8.42 -5.49 32.52
C ILE A 54 -9.66 -5.10 31.70
N ALA A 55 -10.73 -4.67 32.36
CA ALA A 55 -11.97 -4.26 31.68
C ALA A 55 -11.82 -2.95 30.89
N GLN A 56 -10.89 -2.08 31.27
CA GLN A 56 -10.57 -0.88 30.49
C GLN A 56 -9.65 -1.21 29.30
N LYS A 57 -8.72 -2.16 29.47
CA LYS A 57 -7.85 -2.64 28.39
C LYS A 57 -8.63 -3.24 27.23
N GLY A 58 -9.66 -4.06 27.53
CA GLY A 58 -10.57 -4.60 26.52
C GLY A 58 -11.25 -3.47 25.74
N ARG A 59 -11.96 -2.59 26.46
CA ARG A 59 -12.64 -1.43 25.87
C ARG A 59 -11.74 -0.52 25.05
N LEU A 60 -10.54 -0.19 25.53
CA LEU A 60 -9.59 0.62 24.75
C LEU A 60 -9.18 -0.05 23.44
N GLY A 61 -8.98 -1.37 23.46
CA GLY A 61 -8.69 -2.13 22.24
C GLY A 61 -9.86 -2.10 21.27
N GLU A 62 -11.07 -2.31 21.77
CA GLU A 62 -12.30 -2.22 20.99
C GLU A 62 -12.51 -0.81 20.41
N ASP A 63 -12.35 0.26 21.20
CA ASP A 63 -12.52 1.65 20.73
C ASP A 63 -11.54 1.99 19.61
N ILE A 64 -10.27 1.62 19.76
CA ILE A 64 -9.25 1.84 18.73
C ILE A 64 -9.60 1.06 17.45
N LEU A 65 -10.02 -0.20 17.60
CA LEU A 65 -10.35 -1.05 16.45
C LEU A 65 -11.64 -0.60 15.77
N SER A 66 -12.63 -0.10 16.52
CA SER A 66 -13.87 0.49 16.00
C SER A 66 -13.56 1.65 15.05
N ASP A 67 -12.69 2.58 15.48
CA ASP A 67 -12.27 3.72 14.68
C ASP A 67 -11.48 3.28 13.43
N ASP A 68 -10.58 2.29 13.58
CA ASP A 68 -9.72 1.82 12.49
C ASP A 68 -10.47 0.96 11.46
N LEU A 69 -11.45 0.15 11.88
CA LEU A 69 -12.35 -0.62 11.01
C LEU A 69 -13.47 0.23 10.41
N ARG A 70 -13.79 1.38 11.03
CA ARG A 70 -15.01 2.16 10.78
C ARG A 70 -16.28 1.32 10.96
N LEU A 71 -16.26 0.45 11.96
CA LEU A 71 -17.38 -0.39 12.35
C LEU A 71 -17.74 -0.10 13.80
N PRO A 72 -19.02 0.11 14.14
CA PRO A 72 -19.42 0.32 15.52
C PRO A 72 -19.17 -0.93 16.37
N ASN A 73 -18.87 -0.71 17.65
CA ASN A 73 -18.77 -1.79 18.63
C ASN A 73 -20.14 -2.48 18.78
N ASN A 74 -20.13 -3.80 18.76
CA ASN A 74 -21.33 -4.63 18.84
C ASN A 74 -21.95 -4.66 20.25
N ASN A 75 -21.28 -4.10 21.26
CA ASN A 75 -21.87 -3.84 22.57
C ASN A 75 -23.14 -2.97 22.47
N ASP A 76 -23.18 -2.03 21.51
CA ASP A 76 -24.32 -1.13 21.28
C ASP A 76 -25.38 -1.76 20.36
N GLN A 77 -24.96 -2.63 19.44
CA GLN A 77 -25.86 -3.23 18.44
C GLN A 77 -26.54 -4.51 18.95
N GLY A 78 -25.88 -5.27 19.81
CA GLY A 78 -26.42 -6.51 20.38
C GLY A 78 -26.60 -7.64 19.37
N GLN A 79 -25.73 -7.73 18.35
CA GLN A 79 -25.74 -8.84 17.39
C GLN A 79 -25.04 -10.07 18.00
N CYS A 80 -25.71 -11.20 18.03
CA CYS A 80 -25.22 -12.39 18.70
C CYS A 80 -25.19 -13.64 17.81
N ILE A 81 -24.30 -14.53 18.18
CA ILE A 81 -24.31 -15.94 17.82
C ILE A 81 -25.15 -16.63 18.87
N CYS A 82 -26.22 -17.29 18.46
CA CYS A 82 -27.18 -17.87 19.39
C CYS A 82 -27.09 -19.40 19.40
N GLY A 83 -27.27 -19.98 20.58
CA GLY A 83 -27.39 -21.42 20.76
C GLY A 83 -28.71 -21.94 20.18
N ASN A 84 -28.82 -23.26 20.07
CA ASN A 84 -30.06 -23.92 19.68
C ASN A 84 -31.12 -23.91 20.81
N SER A 85 -30.80 -23.38 21.99
CA SER A 85 -31.67 -23.37 23.16
C SER A 85 -32.35 -22.02 23.36
N THR A 86 -33.65 -22.05 23.62
CA THR A 86 -34.43 -20.91 24.10
C THR A 86 -34.42 -20.87 25.63
N PRO A 87 -34.43 -19.69 26.27
CA PRO A 87 -34.53 -18.34 25.68
C PRO A 87 -33.16 -17.74 25.31
N VAL A 88 -33.18 -16.88 24.29
CA VAL A 88 -32.04 -16.04 23.86
C VAL A 88 -31.68 -15.05 24.97
N ASP A 89 -30.38 -14.78 25.17
CA ASP A 89 -29.88 -13.83 26.16
C ASP A 89 -30.51 -12.43 25.95
N PRO A 90 -31.05 -11.78 27.00
CA PRO A 90 -31.63 -10.43 26.90
C PRO A 90 -30.70 -9.36 26.33
N ARG A 91 -29.38 -9.59 26.35
CA ARG A 91 -28.35 -8.70 25.78
C ARG A 91 -28.19 -8.85 24.27
N CYS A 92 -28.90 -9.78 23.66
CA CYS A 92 -28.90 -10.04 22.23
C CYS A 92 -30.16 -9.47 21.59
N ASN A 93 -30.00 -8.36 20.87
CA ASN A 93 -31.07 -7.75 20.08
C ASN A 93 -31.37 -8.59 18.83
N VAL A 94 -30.34 -9.16 18.21
CA VAL A 94 -30.45 -9.92 16.96
C VAL A 94 -29.59 -11.18 17.02
N CYS A 95 -30.17 -12.34 16.71
CA CYS A 95 -29.41 -13.56 16.45
C CYS A 95 -29.08 -13.65 14.95
N PHE A 96 -27.86 -13.30 14.55
CA PHE A 96 -27.48 -13.33 13.13
C PHE A 96 -27.15 -14.74 12.63
N VAL A 97 -26.83 -15.66 13.54
CA VAL A 97 -26.60 -17.07 13.22
C VAL A 97 -26.89 -17.95 14.44
N GLN A 98 -27.37 -19.16 14.18
CA GLN A 98 -27.57 -20.18 15.20
C GLN A 98 -26.57 -21.32 15.03
N ILE A 99 -25.86 -21.68 16.10
CA ILE A 99 -24.92 -22.82 16.12
C ILE A 99 -25.04 -23.60 17.43
N ALA A 100 -24.45 -24.79 17.48
CA ALA A 100 -24.21 -25.46 18.75
C ALA A 100 -23.06 -24.74 19.48
N ILE A 101 -23.40 -23.91 20.47
CA ILE A 101 -22.42 -23.16 21.27
C ILE A 101 -21.74 -24.09 22.26
N SER A 102 -20.42 -23.92 22.40
CA SER A 102 -19.60 -24.72 23.28
C SER A 102 -19.74 -24.26 24.74
N GLY A 103 -19.82 -25.22 25.67
CA GLY A 103 -19.89 -24.96 27.11
C GLY A 103 -21.32 -24.74 27.62
N SER A 104 -21.47 -23.96 28.69
CA SER A 104 -22.76 -23.62 29.30
C SER A 104 -23.38 -22.32 28.77
N GLU A 105 -22.70 -21.63 27.85
CA GLU A 105 -23.16 -20.36 27.29
C GLU A 105 -24.34 -20.57 26.34
N ARG A 106 -25.31 -19.65 26.39
CA ARG A 106 -26.50 -19.67 25.50
C ARG A 106 -26.31 -18.81 24.26
N SER A 107 -25.39 -17.87 24.30
CA SER A 107 -25.05 -16.97 23.21
C SER A 107 -23.60 -16.51 23.33
N ARG A 108 -22.99 -16.16 22.20
CA ARG A 108 -21.70 -15.45 22.16
C ARG A 108 -21.88 -14.13 21.41
N ARG A 109 -21.14 -13.11 21.81
CA ARG A 109 -21.23 -11.77 21.22
C ARG A 109 -19.83 -11.30 20.81
N PRO A 110 -19.47 -11.43 19.52
CA PRO A 110 -18.22 -10.88 19.01
C PRO A 110 -18.17 -9.36 19.20
N ASP A 111 -16.98 -8.79 19.31
CA ASP A 111 -16.82 -7.33 19.47
C ASP A 111 -17.30 -6.55 18.24
N PHE A 112 -17.14 -7.11 17.04
CA PHE A 112 -17.53 -6.49 15.78
C PHE A 112 -18.19 -7.49 14.83
N VAL A 113 -19.27 -7.07 14.20
CA VAL A 113 -19.99 -7.86 13.20
C VAL A 113 -20.41 -6.96 12.04
N SER A 114 -20.06 -7.37 10.81
CA SER A 114 -20.55 -6.76 9.58
C SER A 114 -21.10 -7.83 8.64
N ASP A 115 -21.51 -7.43 7.44
CA ASP A 115 -21.97 -8.37 6.42
C ASP A 115 -20.88 -9.34 5.97
N THR A 116 -19.61 -8.94 6.02
CA THR A 116 -18.48 -9.71 5.46
C THR A 116 -17.53 -10.28 6.51
N LEU A 117 -17.59 -9.81 7.75
CA LEU A 117 -16.66 -10.26 8.78
C LEU A 117 -17.26 -10.33 10.19
N ILE A 118 -16.61 -11.15 11.00
CA ILE A 118 -16.68 -11.14 12.46
C ILE A 118 -15.28 -10.75 12.93
N ALA A 119 -15.16 -9.77 13.82
CA ALA A 119 -13.88 -9.39 14.40
C ALA A 119 -13.93 -9.31 15.93
N ASP A 120 -12.77 -9.57 16.53
CA ASP A 120 -12.61 -9.64 17.98
C ASP A 120 -11.27 -9.00 18.40
N ALA A 121 -11.29 -8.17 19.44
CA ALA A 121 -10.15 -7.42 19.95
C ALA A 121 -9.64 -8.03 21.26
N LYS A 122 -8.49 -8.68 21.22
CA LYS A 122 -7.87 -9.31 22.40
C LYS A 122 -6.64 -8.52 22.87
N ASN A 123 -6.82 -7.70 23.90
CA ASN A 123 -5.72 -6.95 24.56
C ASN A 123 -5.07 -7.77 25.70
N VAL A 124 -4.44 -8.91 25.37
CA VAL A 124 -3.87 -9.87 26.33
C VAL A 124 -2.40 -10.17 26.07
N GLU A 125 -1.67 -10.70 27.07
CA GLU A 125 -0.25 -11.07 26.93
C GLU A 125 -0.07 -12.39 26.18
N ALA A 126 -0.99 -13.31 26.40
CA ALA A 126 -0.95 -14.62 25.79
C ALA A 126 -2.37 -15.07 25.47
N LEU A 127 -2.53 -15.63 24.28
CA LEU A 127 -3.70 -16.36 23.81
C LEU A 127 -3.25 -17.81 23.64
N THR A 128 -3.22 -18.57 24.74
CA THR A 128 -2.58 -19.89 24.85
C THR A 128 -3.40 -20.94 25.59
N MET A 129 -3.32 -22.19 25.12
CA MET A 129 -3.95 -23.34 25.78
C MET A 129 -3.17 -23.81 27.01
N PRO A 130 -3.81 -24.34 28.08
CA PRO A 130 -5.25 -24.45 28.34
C PRO A 130 -5.79 -23.25 29.13
N ARG A 131 -4.93 -22.27 29.46
CA ARG A 131 -5.21 -21.16 30.38
C ARG A 131 -6.28 -20.20 29.85
N SER A 132 -6.53 -20.24 28.54
CA SER A 132 -7.63 -19.56 27.86
C SER A 132 -8.71 -20.55 27.37
N SER A 133 -9.12 -21.53 28.18
CA SER A 133 -10.20 -22.48 27.81
C SER A 133 -11.51 -21.76 27.43
N GLY A 134 -11.78 -20.62 28.08
CA GLY A 134 -12.84 -19.69 27.71
C GLY A 134 -12.64 -19.13 26.30
N ASP A 135 -11.52 -18.45 26.04
CA ASP A 135 -11.26 -17.82 24.73
C ASP A 135 -11.16 -18.85 23.59
N HIS A 136 -10.62 -20.05 23.85
CA HIS A 136 -10.58 -21.11 22.85
C HIS A 136 -11.98 -21.59 22.47
N THR A 137 -12.84 -21.84 23.46
CA THR A 137 -14.22 -22.25 23.17
C THR A 137 -15.00 -21.14 22.47
N GLU A 138 -14.81 -19.90 22.90
CA GLU A 138 -15.38 -18.71 22.27
C GLU A 138 -14.94 -18.55 20.81
N LEU A 139 -13.62 -18.52 20.54
CA LEU A 139 -13.10 -18.34 19.19
C LEU A 139 -13.43 -19.51 18.26
N ARG A 140 -13.59 -20.73 18.81
CA ARG A 140 -14.11 -21.88 18.05
C ARG A 140 -15.57 -21.68 17.66
N ASP A 141 -16.40 -21.18 18.56
CA ASP A 141 -17.79 -20.84 18.28
C ASP A 141 -17.87 -19.71 17.24
N TYR A 142 -16.99 -18.70 17.33
CA TYR A 142 -16.87 -17.64 16.34
C TYR A 142 -16.46 -18.16 14.95
N ALA A 143 -15.49 -19.07 14.89
CA ALA A 143 -15.08 -19.67 13.62
C ALA A 143 -16.22 -20.48 12.98
N THR A 144 -16.97 -21.22 13.78
CA THR A 144 -18.14 -21.99 13.32
C THR A 144 -19.25 -21.07 12.81
N ALA A 145 -19.54 -20.00 13.55
CA ALA A 145 -20.49 -18.97 13.14
C ALA A 145 -20.06 -18.24 11.86
N ALA A 146 -18.77 -17.90 11.74
CA ALA A 146 -18.19 -17.26 10.57
C ALA A 146 -18.37 -18.11 9.32
N LEU A 147 -18.02 -19.41 9.39
CA LEU A 147 -18.26 -20.37 8.30
C LEU A 147 -19.75 -20.47 7.93
N LYS A 148 -20.63 -20.61 8.93
CA LYS A 148 -22.07 -20.77 8.69
C LYS A 148 -22.73 -19.50 8.13
N SER A 149 -22.22 -18.33 8.46
CA SER A 149 -22.72 -17.04 7.99
C SER A 149 -21.97 -16.49 6.76
N ASN A 150 -21.03 -17.26 6.20
CA ASN A 150 -20.17 -16.85 5.08
C ASN A 150 -19.42 -15.53 5.34
N ARG A 151 -18.84 -15.41 6.54
CA ARG A 151 -18.03 -14.27 7.00
C ARG A 151 -16.62 -14.73 7.34
N SER A 152 -15.66 -13.83 7.20
CA SER A 152 -14.28 -14.05 7.68
C SER A 152 -14.13 -13.70 9.16
N LEU A 153 -13.42 -14.51 9.94
CA LEU A 153 -13.09 -14.25 11.34
C LEU A 153 -11.71 -13.61 11.48
N TRP A 154 -11.66 -12.41 12.04
CA TRP A 154 -10.42 -11.67 12.31
C TRP A 154 -10.21 -11.47 13.80
N VAL A 155 -9.03 -11.83 14.31
CA VAL A 155 -8.70 -11.63 15.73
C VAL A 155 -7.53 -10.65 15.81
N TYR A 156 -7.76 -9.50 16.43
CA TYR A 156 -6.77 -8.45 16.59
C TYR A 156 -6.14 -8.56 17.98
N VAL A 157 -4.84 -8.79 18.02
CA VAL A 157 -4.07 -8.95 19.27
C VAL A 157 -3.03 -7.85 19.41
N ARG A 158 -2.37 -7.75 20.56
CA ARG A 158 -1.21 -6.85 20.69
C ARG A 158 -0.04 -7.37 19.89
N VAL A 159 0.83 -6.45 19.47
CA VAL A 159 2.07 -6.78 18.75
C VAL A 159 2.95 -7.79 19.49
N ASN A 160 2.91 -7.80 20.83
CA ASN A 160 3.67 -8.71 21.69
C ASN A 160 2.85 -9.85 22.30
N THR A 161 1.61 -10.08 21.87
CA THR A 161 0.81 -11.21 22.37
C THR A 161 1.37 -12.53 21.88
N ALA A 162 1.65 -13.48 22.77
CA ALA A 162 1.98 -14.85 22.36
C ALA A 162 0.70 -15.57 21.91
N VAL A 163 0.65 -16.05 20.66
CA VAL A 163 -0.54 -16.69 20.08
C VAL A 163 -0.23 -18.15 19.75
N ASP A 164 -1.05 -19.06 20.28
CA ASP A 164 -0.96 -20.49 19.96
C ASP A 164 -1.35 -20.75 18.48
N PRO A 165 -0.60 -21.59 17.73
CA PRO A 165 -0.90 -21.92 16.34
C PRO A 165 -2.34 -22.34 16.04
N ILE A 166 -3.05 -22.91 17.02
CA ILE A 166 -4.46 -23.30 16.84
C ILE A 166 -5.37 -22.11 16.48
N PHE A 167 -5.10 -20.92 17.02
CA PHE A 167 -5.90 -19.72 16.73
C PHE A 167 -5.68 -19.21 15.31
N TYR A 168 -4.45 -19.35 14.78
CA TYR A 168 -4.17 -19.09 13.37
C TYR A 168 -4.94 -20.06 12.47
N ALA A 169 -4.90 -21.36 12.77
CA ALA A 169 -5.60 -22.36 11.98
C ALA A 169 -7.13 -22.12 11.97
N LEU A 170 -7.70 -21.79 13.14
CA LEU A 170 -9.13 -21.48 13.27
C LEU A 170 -9.53 -20.28 12.42
N THR A 171 -8.84 -19.14 12.57
CA THR A 171 -9.18 -17.90 11.84
C THR A 171 -8.96 -18.06 10.32
N GLN A 172 -7.86 -18.68 9.90
CA GLN A 172 -7.54 -18.90 8.48
C GLN A 172 -8.53 -19.83 7.78
N SER A 173 -9.12 -20.80 8.50
CA SER A 173 -10.16 -21.67 7.93
C SER A 173 -11.41 -20.91 7.44
N THR A 174 -11.62 -19.69 7.94
CA THR A 174 -12.74 -18.82 7.58
C THR A 174 -12.40 -17.75 6.53
N GLY A 175 -11.15 -17.73 6.04
CA GLY A 175 -10.62 -16.67 5.18
C GLY A 175 -10.16 -15.40 5.91
N GLY A 176 -10.14 -15.41 7.25
CA GLY A 176 -9.56 -14.36 8.06
C GLY A 176 -8.17 -14.72 8.60
N ASN A 177 -7.73 -14.05 9.67
CA ASN A 177 -6.44 -14.35 10.31
C ASN A 177 -6.36 -13.75 11.73
N VAL A 178 -5.31 -14.11 12.47
CA VAL A 178 -4.88 -13.35 13.66
C VAL A 178 -3.93 -12.24 13.21
N VAL A 179 -4.15 -11.02 13.71
CA VAL A 179 -3.39 -9.82 13.36
C VAL A 179 -2.74 -9.22 14.61
N HIS A 180 -1.40 -9.18 14.61
CA HIS A 180 -0.61 -8.48 15.62
C HIS A 180 -0.70 -6.97 15.39
N TYR A 181 -1.69 -6.34 16.00
CA TYR A 181 -2.19 -5.04 15.59
C TYR A 181 -1.97 -3.93 16.61
N PHE A 182 -2.33 -4.18 17.87
CA PHE A 182 -2.32 -3.14 18.90
C PHE A 182 -0.89 -2.86 19.36
N VAL A 183 -0.43 -1.63 19.07
CA VAL A 183 0.91 -1.17 19.47
C VAL A 183 0.96 -0.97 20.97
N VAL A 184 2.06 -1.41 21.58
CA VAL A 184 2.33 -1.19 23.01
C VAL A 184 3.35 -0.06 23.21
N PRO A 185 3.33 0.65 24.35
CA PRO A 185 4.36 1.64 24.66
C PRO A 185 5.76 1.05 24.55
N GLY A 186 6.66 1.75 23.84
CA GLY A 186 8.04 1.31 23.62
C GLY A 186 8.22 0.27 22.49
N TRP A 187 7.15 -0.10 21.77
CA TRP A 187 7.28 -0.94 20.58
C TRP A 187 8.00 -0.21 19.44
N HIS A 188 9.00 -0.87 18.86
CA HIS A 188 9.69 -0.42 17.66
C HIS A 188 9.27 -1.29 16.49
N ASP A 189 8.71 -0.68 15.43
CA ASP A 189 8.36 -1.41 14.21
C ASP A 189 9.64 -1.77 13.42
N PRO A 190 10.00 -3.06 13.32
CA PRO A 190 11.18 -3.48 12.58
C PRO A 190 11.06 -3.17 11.08
N VAL A 191 9.84 -3.09 10.53
CA VAL A 191 9.62 -2.77 9.12
C VAL A 191 9.86 -1.28 8.87
N ASP A 192 9.38 -0.39 9.73
CA ASP A 192 9.70 1.04 9.66
C ASP A 192 11.20 1.29 9.79
N ASP A 193 11.88 0.63 10.73
CA ASP A 193 13.33 0.78 10.90
C ASP A 193 14.10 0.29 9.67
N GLY A 194 13.69 -0.86 9.11
CA GLY A 194 14.22 -1.38 7.87
C GLY A 194 13.98 -0.44 6.69
N ALA A 195 12.78 0.10 6.56
CA ALA A 195 12.39 0.99 5.47
C ALA A 195 13.09 2.36 5.56
N LYS A 196 13.27 2.92 6.76
CA LYS A 196 14.07 4.15 6.96
C LYS A 196 15.52 3.95 6.52
N ARG A 197 16.16 2.86 6.95
CA ARG A 197 17.54 2.53 6.55
C ARG A 197 17.63 2.29 5.04
N GLY A 198 16.70 1.51 4.49
CA GLY A 198 16.61 1.24 3.06
C GLY A 198 16.43 2.50 2.22
N LEU A 199 15.63 3.45 2.70
CA LEU A 199 15.43 4.75 2.04
C LEU A 199 16.74 5.55 1.99
N VAL A 200 17.48 5.62 3.10
CA VAL A 200 18.78 6.30 3.16
C VAL A 200 19.77 5.69 2.16
N VAL A 201 19.86 4.36 2.11
CA VAL A 201 20.73 3.65 1.15
C VAL A 201 20.31 3.95 -0.29
N SER A 202 19.01 3.90 -0.57
CA SER A 202 18.45 4.15 -1.91
C SER A 202 18.73 5.57 -2.39
N LEU A 203 18.57 6.58 -1.52
CA LEU A 203 18.92 7.96 -1.80
C LEU A 203 20.43 8.14 -2.01
N GLY A 204 21.26 7.43 -1.25
CA GLY A 204 22.71 7.38 -1.45
C GLY A 204 23.10 6.87 -2.83
N LEU A 205 22.51 5.76 -3.27
CA LEU A 205 22.70 5.21 -4.63
C LEU A 205 22.28 6.20 -5.71
N MET A 206 21.13 6.87 -5.53
CA MET A 206 20.69 7.91 -6.46
C MET A 206 21.70 9.06 -6.52
N GLY A 207 22.22 9.52 -5.37
CA GLY A 207 23.27 10.54 -5.29
C GLY A 207 24.53 10.17 -6.08
N ILE A 208 25.01 8.93 -5.93
CA ILE A 208 26.14 8.39 -6.72
C ILE A 208 25.82 8.40 -8.22
N GLY A 209 24.62 7.95 -8.59
CA GLY A 209 24.16 7.97 -9.98
C GLY A 209 24.14 9.37 -10.61
N VAL A 210 23.70 10.39 -9.86
CA VAL A 210 23.74 11.79 -10.29
C VAL A 210 25.18 12.28 -10.46
N LEU A 211 26.07 11.98 -9.51
CA LEU A 211 27.48 12.36 -9.57
C LEU A 211 28.18 11.78 -10.81
N LEU A 212 28.01 10.49 -11.07
CA LEU A 212 28.55 9.80 -12.25
C LEU A 212 28.02 10.36 -13.58
N SER A 213 26.76 10.80 -13.58
CA SER A 213 26.13 11.41 -14.75
C SER A 213 26.68 12.82 -15.05
N ARG A 214 27.00 13.60 -14.00
CA ARG A 214 27.55 14.96 -14.13
C ARG A 214 29.01 14.96 -14.60
N THR A 215 29.86 14.06 -14.09
CA THR A 215 31.28 13.99 -14.49
C THR A 215 31.45 13.57 -15.95
N SER A 216 30.57 12.69 -16.44
CA SER A 216 30.52 12.25 -17.84
C SER A 216 30.11 13.35 -18.82
N GLY A 217 29.38 14.37 -18.36
CA GLY A 217 28.96 15.53 -19.17
C GLY A 217 30.08 16.54 -19.39
N LYS A 218 30.89 16.80 -18.35
CA LYS A 218 31.98 17.79 -18.39
C LYS A 218 33.13 17.36 -19.32
N GLN A 219 33.44 16.06 -19.43
CA GLN A 219 34.47 15.59 -20.37
C GLN A 219 34.12 15.81 -21.85
N ARG A 220 32.83 15.90 -22.22
CA ARG A 220 32.42 16.24 -23.59
C ARG A 220 32.61 17.72 -23.93
N ALA A 221 32.58 18.61 -22.93
CA ALA A 221 32.80 20.04 -23.16
C ALA A 221 34.29 20.34 -23.43
N VAL A 222 35.20 19.59 -22.83
CA VAL A 222 36.66 19.82 -22.98
C VAL A 222 37.22 19.20 -24.27
N ILE A 223 36.67 18.09 -24.78
CA ILE A 223 37.16 17.43 -26.00
C ILE A 223 36.55 18.02 -27.29
N ARG A 224 35.56 18.92 -27.17
CA ARG A 224 34.98 19.65 -28.31
C ARG A 224 35.50 21.08 -28.39
N SER A 225 36.79 21.29 -28.12
CA SER A 225 37.55 22.43 -28.62
C SER A 225 37.64 22.29 -30.15
N ARG A 226 36.56 22.71 -30.83
CA ARG A 226 36.53 22.97 -32.27
C ARG A 226 37.70 23.93 -32.55
N PRO A 227 38.59 23.66 -33.54
CA PRO A 227 39.55 24.67 -33.95
C PRO A 227 38.77 25.95 -34.28
N ALA A 228 39.28 27.09 -33.82
CA ALA A 228 38.68 28.39 -34.05
C ALA A 228 38.46 28.57 -35.56
N ARG A 229 37.21 28.36 -36.00
CA ARG A 229 36.82 28.61 -37.37
C ARG A 229 36.83 30.13 -37.49
N THR A 230 37.70 30.65 -38.35
CA THR A 230 37.75 32.05 -38.73
C THR A 230 36.31 32.54 -38.93
N PRO A 231 35.87 33.61 -38.24
CA PRO A 231 34.51 34.09 -38.38
C PRO A 231 34.26 34.36 -39.88
N PRO A 232 33.24 33.74 -40.50
CA PRO A 232 32.92 34.02 -41.89
C PRO A 232 32.61 35.50 -42.02
N HIS A 233 33.08 36.10 -43.11
CA HIS A 233 32.90 37.51 -43.40
C HIS A 233 31.40 37.85 -43.27
N PRO A 234 31.02 39.00 -42.65
CA PRO A 234 29.61 39.33 -42.40
C PRO A 234 28.71 39.28 -43.64
N VAL A 235 29.29 39.47 -44.84
CA VAL A 235 28.63 39.35 -46.13
C VAL A 235 28.20 37.91 -46.46
N GLU A 236 29.04 36.92 -46.15
CA GLU A 236 28.77 35.51 -46.42
C GLU A 236 27.67 34.96 -45.48
N LYS A 237 27.58 35.50 -44.26
CA LYS A 237 26.50 35.19 -43.32
C LYS A 237 25.16 35.76 -43.78
N ALA A 238 25.16 36.97 -44.37
CA ALA A 238 23.97 37.59 -44.93
C ALA A 238 23.46 36.81 -46.16
N LEU A 239 24.36 36.39 -47.06
CA LEU A 239 24.01 35.58 -48.23
C LEU A 239 23.42 34.21 -47.84
N ASN A 240 24.06 33.49 -46.92
CA ASN A 240 23.52 32.21 -46.45
C ASN A 240 22.18 32.35 -45.71
N SER A 241 21.92 33.50 -45.07
CA SER A 241 20.62 33.77 -44.43
C SER A 241 19.52 34.10 -45.45
N LEU A 242 19.88 34.71 -46.58
CA LEU A 242 18.95 34.97 -47.69
C LEU A 242 18.56 33.65 -48.38
N ASP A 243 19.52 32.77 -48.67
CA ASP A 243 19.24 31.44 -49.25
C ASP A 243 18.35 30.60 -48.32
N ALA A 244 18.59 30.65 -47.01
CA ALA A 244 17.77 29.94 -46.02
C ALA A 244 16.33 30.50 -45.95
N LEU A 245 16.17 31.82 -46.12
CA LEU A 245 14.86 32.48 -46.19
C LEU A 245 14.11 32.14 -47.48
N GLU A 246 14.79 32.09 -48.62
CA GLU A 246 14.20 31.68 -49.90
C GLU A 246 13.75 30.21 -49.87
N GLN A 247 14.58 29.32 -49.33
CA GLN A 247 14.19 27.92 -49.15
C GLN A 247 12.99 27.75 -48.21
N HIS A 248 12.90 28.57 -47.16
CA HIS A 248 11.76 28.55 -46.25
C HIS A 248 10.48 29.08 -46.95
N ARG A 249 10.61 30.13 -47.76
CA ARG A 249 9.51 30.69 -48.55
C ARG A 249 8.99 29.66 -49.57
N GLN A 250 9.88 29.01 -50.33
CA GLN A 250 9.50 27.95 -51.28
C GLN A 250 8.77 26.80 -50.60
N LYS A 251 9.31 26.27 -49.49
CA LYS A 251 8.64 25.20 -48.73
C LYS A 251 7.27 25.61 -48.19
N SER A 252 7.07 26.88 -47.86
CA SER A 252 5.76 27.38 -47.40
C SER A 252 4.75 27.48 -48.53
N THR A 253 5.17 27.90 -49.73
CA THR A 253 4.31 27.92 -50.93
C THR A 253 3.96 26.52 -51.40
N ASP A 254 4.91 25.59 -51.41
CA ASP A 254 4.65 24.21 -51.85
C ASP A 254 3.62 23.52 -50.94
N ARG A 255 3.73 23.73 -49.61
CA ARG A 255 2.72 23.23 -48.66
C ARG A 255 1.35 23.85 -48.85
N ALA A 256 1.28 25.14 -49.22
CA ALA A 256 0.01 25.80 -49.46
C ALA A 256 -0.70 25.22 -50.70
N TRP A 257 0.04 24.98 -51.79
CA TRP A 257 -0.49 24.34 -52.99
C TRP A 257 -0.96 22.91 -52.72
N GLU A 258 -0.20 22.12 -51.96
CA GLU A 258 -0.60 20.75 -51.58
C GLU A 258 -1.92 20.71 -50.80
N ILE A 259 -2.19 21.72 -49.96
CA ILE A 259 -3.45 21.83 -49.22
C ILE A 259 -4.61 22.17 -50.17
N ILE A 260 -4.40 23.13 -51.09
CA ILE A 260 -5.42 23.56 -52.07
C ILE A 260 -5.81 22.40 -53.00
N ASP A 261 -4.83 21.65 -53.51
CA ASP A 261 -5.09 20.49 -54.38
C ASP A 261 -5.89 19.40 -53.63
N ARG A 262 -5.57 19.18 -52.35
CA ARG A 262 -6.26 18.21 -51.52
C ARG A 262 -7.70 18.62 -51.18
N GLU A 263 -7.96 19.92 -51.00
CA GLU A 263 -9.31 20.44 -50.77
C GLU A 263 -10.16 20.43 -52.05
N SER A 264 -9.54 20.75 -53.20
CA SER A 264 -10.20 20.69 -54.51
C SER A 264 -10.62 19.25 -54.85
N ALA A 265 -9.73 18.27 -54.62
CA ALA A 265 -10.03 16.85 -54.82
C ALA A 265 -11.15 16.29 -53.90
N ARG A 266 -11.52 17.00 -52.82
CA ARG A 266 -12.67 16.61 -51.96
C ARG A 266 -13.99 17.22 -52.42
N HIS A 267 -13.97 18.26 -53.22
CA HIS A 267 -15.17 19.03 -53.60
C HIS A 267 -15.69 18.72 -55.00
N ASP A 268 -15.00 17.90 -55.79
CA ASP A 268 -15.53 17.35 -57.04
C ASP A 268 -16.31 16.06 -56.74
N PRO A 269 -17.66 16.07 -56.74
CA PRO A 269 -18.42 14.83 -56.73
C PRO A 269 -18.16 14.06 -58.04
N PRO A 270 -18.14 12.73 -58.01
CA PRO A 270 -18.03 11.95 -59.23
C PRO A 270 -19.22 12.26 -60.14
N GLU A 271 -18.94 12.74 -61.37
CA GLU A 271 -19.94 12.83 -62.43
C GLU A 271 -20.51 11.43 -62.67
N ALA A 272 -21.84 11.31 -62.54
CA ALA A 272 -22.62 10.10 -62.76
C ALA A 272 -23.12 10.01 -64.20
#